data_AF-A0A7X6XDI7-F1
#
_entry.id   AF-A0A7X6XDI7-F1
#
_cell.length_a   1.000
_cell.length_b   1.000
_cell.length_c   1.000
_cell.angle_alpha   90.00
_cell.angle_beta   90.00
_cell.angle_gamma   90.00
#
_symmetry.space_group_name_H-M   'P 1'
#
loop_
_entity.id
_entity.type
_entity.pdbx_description
1 polymer ?
#
loop_
_entity_poly.entity_id
_entity_poly.type
_entity_poly.pdbx_seq_one_letter_code
_entity_poly.pdbx_strand_id
1 'polypeptide(L)'
;MNSVTLRSRERSNNKISLYLDIYRDGKRYNEYLKLYLSAKPRTKEDRQKIKETRELAERIRIERESIFNHESFGFTAPSKKKVSFLDFYQNYIDKYQKKDIRMIIGSYNRFVDFLSIHYPHYKDKIRADQLDREMMVKFVDFLQERSVGEGAKGYYQRFKKVVKHAHEKGLMSKLPYTG
;
A
#
# COMPACT_ATOMS: atom_id res chain seq x y z
N MET A 1 -10.01 -16.20 -14.69
CA MET A 1 -9.43 -15.18 -15.59
C MET A 1 -9.83 -13.83 -15.03
N ASN A 2 -8.87 -12.96 -14.74
CA ASN A 2 -9.16 -11.61 -14.23
C ASN A 2 -9.23 -10.65 -15.40
N SER A 3 -10.25 -9.80 -15.45
CA SER A 3 -10.38 -8.79 -16.51
C SER A 3 -10.91 -7.48 -15.95
N VAL A 4 -10.36 -6.38 -16.43
CA VAL A 4 -10.82 -5.02 -16.13
C VAL A 4 -11.11 -4.32 -17.46
N THR A 5 -12.36 -3.97 -17.70
CA THR A 5 -12.77 -3.29 -18.94
C THR A 5 -13.36 -1.92 -18.63
N LEU A 6 -12.87 -0.88 -19.30
CA LEU A 6 -13.47 0.45 -19.21
C LEU A 6 -14.80 0.47 -19.98
N ARG A 7 -15.88 0.87 -19.32
CA ARG A 7 -17.21 1.01 -19.92
C ARG A 7 -17.81 2.38 -19.62
N SER A 8 -18.86 2.70 -20.37
CA SER A 8 -19.61 3.94 -20.23
C SER A 8 -21.09 3.66 -20.06
N ARG A 9 -21.79 4.50 -19.29
CA ARG A 9 -23.24 4.46 -19.14
C ARG A 9 -23.80 5.87 -19.27
N GLU A 10 -24.77 6.05 -20.14
CA GLU A 10 -25.52 7.30 -20.24
C GLU A 10 -26.29 7.58 -18.96
N ARG A 11 -26.35 8.86 -18.59
CA ARG A 11 -27.13 9.36 -17.46
C ARG A 11 -28.06 10.48 -17.93
N SER A 12 -29.01 10.81 -17.06
CA SER A 12 -29.79 12.04 -17.21
C SER A 12 -28.88 13.27 -17.38
N ASN A 13 -29.39 14.28 -18.07
CA ASN A 13 -28.70 15.56 -18.32
C ASN A 13 -27.51 15.51 -19.31
N ASN A 14 -27.58 14.70 -20.37
CA ASN A 14 -26.55 14.63 -21.43
C ASN A 14 -25.13 14.33 -20.92
N LYS A 15 -25.01 13.54 -19.85
CA LYS A 15 -23.72 13.11 -19.29
C LYS A 15 -23.51 11.62 -19.49
N ILE A 16 -22.28 11.23 -19.78
CA ILE A 16 -21.87 9.83 -19.87
C ILE A 16 -20.96 9.54 -18.69
N SER A 17 -21.33 8.60 -17.82
CA SER A 17 -20.52 8.17 -16.67
C SER A 17 -19.60 7.04 -17.06
N LEU A 18 -18.31 7.14 -16.71
CA LEU A 18 -17.31 6.08 -16.92
C LEU A 18 -17.19 5.18 -15.68
N TYR A 19 -17.08 3.88 -15.92
CA TYR A 19 -16.93 2.86 -14.87
C TYR A 19 -16.07 1.69 -15.36
N LEU A 20 -15.47 0.96 -14.43
CA LEU A 20 -14.78 -0.29 -14.72
C LEU A 20 -15.76 -1.45 -14.52
N ASP A 21 -15.82 -2.34 -15.49
CA ASP A 21 -16.46 -3.64 -15.40
C ASP A 21 -15.39 -4.67 -15.05
N ILE A 22 -15.46 -5.20 -13.83
CA ILE A 22 -14.43 -6.04 -13.24
C ILE A 22 -14.95 -7.46 -13.09
N TYR A 23 -14.20 -8.43 -13.60
CA TYR A 23 -14.40 -9.85 -13.34
C TYR A 23 -13.19 -10.40 -12.59
N ARG A 24 -13.41 -10.90 -11.37
CA ARG A 24 -12.36 -11.41 -10.49
C ARG A 24 -12.91 -12.50 -9.58
N ASP A 25 -12.17 -13.60 -9.43
CA ASP A 25 -12.52 -14.72 -8.54
C ASP A 25 -13.95 -15.25 -8.76
N GLY A 26 -14.38 -15.33 -10.02
CA GLY A 26 -15.72 -15.78 -10.42
C GLY A 26 -16.85 -14.76 -10.18
N LYS A 27 -16.54 -13.57 -9.65
CA LYS A 27 -17.51 -12.51 -9.36
C LYS A 27 -17.33 -11.33 -10.30
N ARG A 28 -18.47 -10.78 -10.74
CA ARG A 28 -18.53 -9.56 -11.56
C ARG A 28 -19.05 -8.39 -10.75
N TYR A 29 -18.38 -7.25 -10.79
CA TYR A 29 -18.85 -6.02 -10.16
C TYR A 29 -18.39 -4.77 -10.93
N ASN A 30 -19.08 -3.65 -10.69
CA ASN A 30 -18.81 -2.38 -11.35
C ASN A 30 -18.18 -1.38 -10.38
N GLU A 31 -17.11 -0.70 -10.80
CA GLU A 31 -16.44 0.36 -10.04
C GLU A 31 -16.60 1.69 -10.78
N TYR A 32 -17.45 2.60 -10.27
CA TYR A 32 -17.73 3.89 -10.93
C TYR A 32 -16.61 4.91 -10.65
N LEU A 33 -15.99 5.44 -11.71
CA LEU A 33 -14.83 6.33 -11.61
C LEU A 33 -15.18 7.76 -11.18
N LYS A 34 -16.48 8.11 -11.14
CA LYS A 34 -16.98 9.48 -10.98
C LYS A 34 -16.43 10.46 -12.04
N LEU A 35 -15.96 9.94 -13.17
CA LEU A 35 -15.59 10.69 -14.35
C LEU A 35 -16.80 10.76 -15.30
N TYR A 36 -17.05 11.96 -15.83
CA TYR A 36 -18.20 12.23 -16.68
C TYR A 36 -17.75 12.88 -17.99
N LEU A 37 -18.29 12.40 -19.11
CA LEU A 37 -18.12 13.02 -20.42
C LEU A 37 -19.40 13.77 -20.79
N SER A 38 -19.25 14.85 -21.57
CA SER A 38 -20.39 15.49 -22.24
C SER A 38 -20.83 14.60 -23.42
N ALA A 39 -22.13 14.26 -23.49
CA ALA A 39 -22.68 13.48 -24.59
C ALA A 39 -22.73 14.28 -25.91
N LYS A 40 -22.72 15.62 -25.83
CA LYS A 40 -22.81 16.53 -26.98
C LYS A 40 -21.77 17.65 -26.86
N PRO A 41 -20.48 17.39 -27.12
CA PRO A 41 -19.45 18.43 -27.10
C PRO A 41 -19.69 19.45 -28.21
N ARG A 42 -19.66 20.75 -27.88
CA ARG A 42 -19.92 21.81 -28.87
C ARG A 42 -18.64 22.57 -29.22
N THR A 43 -17.76 22.77 -28.25
CA THR A 43 -16.54 23.56 -28.41
C THR A 43 -15.30 22.68 -28.62
N LYS A 44 -14.17 23.29 -29.01
CA LYS A 44 -12.87 22.57 -29.09
C LYS A 44 -12.42 22.15 -27.70
N GLU A 45 -12.65 23.01 -26.72
CA GLU A 45 -12.34 22.83 -25.31
C GLU A 45 -13.11 21.63 -24.73
N ASP A 46 -14.39 21.47 -25.09
CA ASP A 46 -15.18 20.30 -24.68
C ASP A 46 -14.59 19.00 -25.20
N ARG A 47 -14.17 18.97 -26.48
CA ARG A 47 -13.55 17.79 -27.10
C ARG A 47 -12.21 17.47 -26.43
N GLN A 48 -11.43 18.49 -26.10
CA GLN A 48 -10.16 18.32 -25.39
C GLN A 48 -10.38 17.75 -23.98
N LYS A 49 -11.34 18.28 -23.20
CA LYS A 49 -11.70 17.74 -21.89
C LYS A 49 -12.16 16.28 -21.97
N ILE A 50 -12.93 15.91 -23.00
CA ILE A 50 -13.35 14.52 -23.23
C ILE A 50 -12.15 13.61 -23.46
N LYS A 51 -11.19 14.06 -24.29
CA LYS A 51 -9.95 13.31 -24.56
C LYS A 51 -9.16 13.07 -23.28
N GLU A 52 -8.89 14.13 -22.52
CA GLU A 52 -8.17 14.05 -21.23
C GLU A 52 -8.88 13.15 -20.22
N THR A 53 -10.21 13.26 -20.14
CA THR A 53 -11.00 12.42 -19.22
C THR A 53 -10.96 10.95 -19.62
N ARG A 54 -10.98 10.63 -20.92
CA ARG A 54 -10.83 9.25 -21.41
C ARG A 54 -9.43 8.71 -21.14
N GLU A 55 -8.39 9.51 -21.38
CA GLU A 55 -7.01 9.12 -21.07
C GLU A 55 -6.80 8.87 -19.58
N LEU A 56 -7.41 9.67 -18.71
CA LEU A 56 -7.39 9.43 -17.27
C LEU A 56 -8.11 8.13 -16.90
N ALA A 57 -9.30 7.89 -17.46
CA ALA A 57 -10.06 6.67 -17.20
C ALA A 57 -9.30 5.40 -17.65
N GLU A 58 -8.61 5.48 -18.80
CA GLU A 58 -7.79 4.39 -19.31
C GLU A 58 -6.57 4.11 -18.44
N ARG A 59 -5.90 5.17 -17.93
CA ARG A 59 -4.82 5.01 -16.95
C ARG A 59 -5.31 4.30 -15.68
N ILE A 60 -6.48 4.68 -15.15
CA ILE A 60 -7.08 4.03 -13.98
C ILE A 60 -7.37 2.55 -14.27
N ARG A 61 -7.89 2.23 -15.46
CA ARG A 61 -8.15 0.85 -15.90
C ARG A 61 -6.86 0.01 -15.92
N ILE A 62 -5.78 0.53 -16.53
CA ILE A 62 -4.47 -0.13 -16.60
C ILE A 62 -3.91 -0.37 -15.19
N GLU A 63 -3.95 0.65 -14.33
CA GLU A 63 -3.45 0.52 -12.96
C GLU A 63 -4.24 -0.51 -12.15
N ARG A 64 -5.57 -0.54 -12.29
CA ARG A 64 -6.43 -1.51 -11.62
C ARG A 64 -6.14 -2.94 -12.05
N GLU A 65 -5.98 -3.15 -13.36
CA GLU A 65 -5.60 -4.45 -13.92
C GLU A 65 -4.23 -4.91 -13.43
N SER A 66 -3.24 -4.01 -13.40
CA SER A 66 -1.91 -4.30 -12.85
C SER A 66 -1.99 -4.74 -11.39
N ILE A 67 -2.75 -4.03 -10.54
CA ILE A 67 -2.95 -4.41 -9.14
C ILE A 67 -3.50 -5.85 -9.04
N PHE A 68 -4.52 -6.19 -9.81
CA PHE A 68 -5.12 -7.52 -9.78
C PHE A 68 -4.18 -8.62 -10.29
N ASN A 69 -3.41 -8.34 -11.33
CA ASN A 69 -2.41 -9.27 -11.83
C ASN A 69 -1.34 -9.53 -10.77
N HIS A 70 -0.78 -8.49 -10.16
CA HIS A 70 0.21 -8.65 -9.08
C HIS A 70 -0.35 -9.43 -7.89
N GLU A 71 -1.56 -9.09 -7.42
CA GLU A 71 -2.20 -9.81 -6.31
C GLU A 71 -2.43 -11.30 -6.63
N SER A 72 -2.79 -11.63 -7.87
CA SER A 72 -3.02 -13.03 -8.31
C SER A 72 -1.75 -13.88 -8.27
N PHE A 73 -0.59 -13.26 -8.51
CA PHE A 73 0.71 -13.90 -8.44
C PHE A 73 1.40 -13.75 -7.07
N GLY A 74 0.69 -13.23 -6.06
CA GLY A 74 1.25 -13.00 -4.72
C GLY A 74 2.32 -11.89 -4.65
N PHE A 75 2.39 -11.03 -5.67
CA PHE A 75 3.31 -9.89 -5.70
C PHE A 75 2.65 -8.63 -5.13
N THR A 76 3.45 -7.79 -4.47
CA THR A 76 3.04 -6.44 -4.07
C THR A 76 2.87 -5.55 -5.30
N ALA A 77 1.72 -4.89 -5.40
CA ALA A 77 1.42 -3.93 -6.47
C ALA A 77 2.45 -2.78 -6.53
N PRO A 78 2.84 -2.29 -7.73
CA PRO A 78 3.86 -1.24 -7.89
C PRO A 78 3.58 0.05 -7.12
N SER A 79 2.31 0.45 -7.01
CA SER A 79 1.90 1.63 -6.24
C SER A 79 2.24 1.49 -4.75
N LYS A 80 2.09 0.29 -4.19
CA LYS A 80 2.43 -0.02 -2.79
C LYS A 80 3.95 -0.16 -2.57
N LYS A 81 4.72 -0.52 -3.61
CA LYS A 81 6.20 -0.59 -3.53
C LYS A 81 6.87 0.76 -3.26
N LYS A 82 6.18 1.89 -3.46
CA LYS A 82 6.75 3.23 -3.22
C LYS A 82 6.61 3.69 -1.76
N VAL A 83 5.80 3.01 -0.96
CA VAL A 83 5.50 3.39 0.43
C VAL A 83 6.68 3.03 1.33
N SER A 84 7.19 4.01 2.07
CA SER A 84 8.18 3.76 3.13
C SER A 84 7.51 2.98 4.26
N PHE A 85 8.18 1.92 4.73
CA PHE A 85 7.77 1.20 5.93
C PHE A 85 7.83 2.11 7.17
N LEU A 86 8.75 3.09 7.21
CA LEU A 86 8.80 4.06 8.31
C LEU A 86 7.56 4.95 8.33
N ASP A 87 7.16 5.51 7.18
CA ASP A 87 5.92 6.29 7.06
C ASP A 87 4.68 5.46 7.42
N PHE A 88 4.66 4.20 6.97
CA PHE A 88 3.59 3.26 7.31
C PHE A 88 3.53 2.99 8.82
N TYR A 89 4.67 2.80 9.47
CA TYR A 89 4.77 2.59 10.91
C TYR A 89 4.29 3.83 11.67
N GLN A 90 4.73 5.03 11.26
CA GLN A 90 4.27 6.28 11.86
C GLN A 90 2.75 6.45 11.72
N ASN A 91 2.19 6.19 10.53
CA ASN A 91 0.74 6.24 10.33
C ASN A 91 -0.01 5.21 11.19
N TYR A 92 0.59 4.04 11.41
CA TYR A 92 0.06 3.03 12.32
C TYR A 92 0.03 3.55 13.76
N ILE A 93 1.09 4.22 14.21
CA ILE A 93 1.17 4.89 15.53
C ILE A 93 0.06 5.94 15.66
N ASP A 94 -0.08 6.83 14.69
CA ASP A 94 -1.02 7.97 14.74
C ASP A 94 -2.47 7.50 14.87
N LYS A 95 -2.79 6.31 14.34
CA LYS A 95 -4.13 5.70 14.39
C LYS A 95 -4.31 4.70 15.54
N TYR A 96 -3.28 4.45 16.35
CA TYR A 96 -3.30 3.40 17.35
C TYR A 96 -4.00 3.86 18.64
N GLN A 97 -5.08 3.18 19.01
CA GLN A 97 -5.95 3.59 20.13
C GLN A 97 -5.77 2.75 21.41
N LYS A 98 -4.87 1.75 21.42
CA LYS A 98 -4.73 0.84 22.58
C LYS A 98 -3.75 1.38 23.61
N LYS A 99 -3.92 0.95 24.86
CA LYS A 99 -3.15 1.41 26.03
C LYS A 99 -1.64 1.17 25.93
N ASP A 100 -1.19 0.21 25.13
CA ASP A 100 0.23 -0.11 24.92
C ASP A 100 0.93 0.77 23.86
N ILE A 101 0.33 1.91 23.47
CA ILE A 101 0.89 2.83 22.46
C ILE A 101 2.35 3.23 22.73
N ARG A 102 2.73 3.44 24.00
CA ARG A 102 4.12 3.77 24.37
C ARG A 102 5.11 2.69 23.94
N MET A 103 4.71 1.42 23.99
CA MET A 103 5.53 0.31 23.52
C MET A 103 5.62 0.26 21.99
N ILE A 104 4.56 0.65 21.28
CA ILE A 104 4.56 0.74 19.82
C ILE A 104 5.52 1.86 19.36
N ILE A 105 5.42 3.04 19.99
CA ILE A 105 6.31 4.18 19.73
C ILE A 105 7.77 3.82 20.05
N GLY A 106 8.02 3.25 21.22
CA GLY A 106 9.38 2.84 21.59
C GLY A 106 9.96 1.80 20.63
N SER A 107 9.14 0.85 20.17
CA SER A 107 9.56 -0.12 19.16
C SER A 107 9.90 0.53 17.81
N TYR A 108 9.17 1.57 17.41
CA TYR A 108 9.50 2.34 16.21
C TYR A 108 10.82 3.07 16.34
N ASN A 109 11.00 3.81 17.45
CA ASN A 109 12.24 4.56 17.70
C ASN A 109 13.46 3.63 17.72
N ARG A 110 13.37 2.48 18.38
CA ARG A 110 14.46 1.48 18.39
C ARG A 110 14.79 0.97 16.99
N PHE A 111 13.79 0.81 16.13
CA PHE A 111 14.01 0.37 14.76
C PHE A 111 14.68 1.47 13.91
N VAL A 112 14.28 2.73 14.09
CA VAL A 112 14.93 3.89 13.44
C VAL A 112 16.39 4.05 13.89
N ASP A 113 16.67 3.90 15.19
CA ASP A 113 18.04 3.91 15.72
C ASP A 113 18.86 2.77 15.12
N PHE A 114 18.30 1.56 15.07
CA PHE A 114 18.94 0.39 14.48
C PHE A 114 19.31 0.62 13.01
N LEU A 115 18.38 1.13 12.20
CA LEU A 115 18.66 1.47 10.80
C LEU A 115 19.74 2.53 10.69
N SER A 116 19.70 3.57 11.52
CA SER A 116 20.70 4.64 11.50
C SER A 116 22.12 4.14 11.78
N ILE A 117 22.26 3.11 12.62
CA ILE A 117 23.56 2.54 13.01
C ILE A 117 24.02 1.44 12.03
N HIS A 118 23.16 0.47 11.73
CA HIS A 118 23.56 -0.73 10.99
C HIS A 118 23.24 -0.67 9.49
N TYR A 119 22.29 0.18 9.08
CA TYR A 119 21.84 0.32 7.70
C TYR A 119 21.65 1.80 7.31
N PRO A 120 22.70 2.64 7.32
CA PRO A 120 22.54 4.10 7.17
C PRO A 120 21.87 4.53 5.86
N HIS A 121 22.00 3.70 4.81
CA HIS A 121 21.34 3.88 3.52
C HIS A 121 19.80 3.74 3.57
N TYR A 122 19.27 3.15 4.65
CA TYR A 122 17.85 2.96 4.92
C TYR A 122 17.31 3.86 6.04
N LYS A 123 18.15 4.73 6.62
CA LYS A 123 17.78 5.54 7.81
C LYS A 123 16.51 6.38 7.61
N ASP A 124 16.34 6.97 6.41
CA ASP A 124 15.22 7.86 6.10
C ASP A 124 14.10 7.13 5.36
N LYS A 125 14.44 6.05 4.65
CA LYS A 125 13.49 5.33 3.79
C LYS A 125 13.91 3.89 3.58
N ILE A 126 13.03 2.99 4.01
CA ILE A 126 13.10 1.56 3.72
C ILE A 126 11.72 1.08 3.32
N ARG A 127 11.61 0.22 2.31
CA ARG A 127 10.34 -0.42 1.95
C ARG A 127 10.14 -1.69 2.76
N ALA A 128 8.88 -2.06 2.95
CA ALA A 128 8.51 -3.27 3.65
C ALA A 128 9.11 -4.54 3.00
N ASP A 129 9.17 -4.60 1.67
CA ASP A 129 9.76 -5.72 0.91
C ASP A 129 11.30 -5.76 0.93
N GLN A 130 11.96 -4.76 1.52
CA GLN A 130 13.41 -4.74 1.77
C GLN A 130 13.78 -5.24 3.17
N LEU A 131 12.79 -5.50 4.03
CA LEU A 131 13.04 -6.19 5.28
C LEU A 131 13.33 -7.66 4.96
N ASP A 132 14.49 -8.14 5.40
CA ASP A 132 14.90 -9.53 5.24
C ASP A 132 15.20 -10.20 6.58
N ARG A 133 15.43 -11.51 6.54
CA ARG A 133 15.65 -12.32 7.74
C ARG A 133 16.91 -11.90 8.50
N GLU A 134 17.99 -11.57 7.79
CA GLU A 134 19.25 -11.20 8.41
C GLU A 134 19.10 -9.89 9.20
N MET A 135 18.41 -8.91 8.62
CA MET A 135 18.06 -7.66 9.28
C MET A 135 17.20 -7.91 10.52
N MET A 136 16.26 -8.86 10.49
CA MET A 136 15.45 -9.20 11.67
C MET A 136 16.28 -9.80 12.80
N VAL A 137 17.25 -10.67 12.48
CA VAL A 137 18.16 -11.25 13.48
C VAL A 137 19.02 -10.14 14.11
N LYS A 138 19.68 -9.32 13.28
CA LYS A 138 20.48 -8.19 13.76
C LYS A 138 19.68 -7.19 14.58
N PHE A 139 18.41 -6.98 14.24
CA PHE A 139 17.54 -6.12 15.03
C PHE A 139 17.21 -6.72 16.40
N VAL A 140 17.03 -8.04 16.50
CA VAL A 140 16.85 -8.71 17.79
C VAL A 140 18.10 -8.56 18.65
N ASP A 141 19.29 -8.79 18.09
CA ASP A 141 20.56 -8.63 18.80
C ASP A 141 20.74 -7.19 19.30
N PHE A 142 20.48 -6.21 18.43
CA PHE A 142 20.50 -4.78 18.76
C PHE A 142 19.58 -4.43 19.95
N LEU A 143 18.38 -5.03 19.99
CA LEU A 143 17.42 -4.82 21.08
C LEU A 143 17.91 -5.46 22.38
N GLN A 144 18.53 -6.64 22.31
CA GLN A 144 19.07 -7.36 23.47
C GLN A 144 20.23 -6.59 24.13
N GLU A 145 21.12 -6.01 23.35
CA GLU A 145 22.22 -5.17 23.86
C GLU A 145 21.73 -3.90 24.59
N ARG A 146 20.57 -3.37 24.19
CA ARG A 146 20.06 -2.05 24.64
C ARG A 146 18.87 -2.13 25.59
N SER A 147 18.49 -3.33 26.01
CA SER A 147 17.36 -3.55 26.91
C SER A 147 17.77 -4.42 28.09
N VAL A 148 17.22 -4.13 29.26
CA VAL A 148 17.37 -4.98 30.44
C VAL A 148 16.06 -5.77 30.66
N GLY A 149 16.17 -7.02 31.09
CA GLY A 149 15.02 -7.88 31.37
C GLY A 149 14.16 -8.15 30.12
N GLU A 150 12.84 -7.98 30.23
CA GLU A 150 11.89 -8.31 29.15
C GLU A 150 11.76 -7.23 28.04
N GLY A 151 12.50 -6.12 28.15
CA GLY A 151 12.35 -4.97 27.24
C GLY A 151 12.55 -5.32 25.76
N ALA A 152 13.58 -6.11 25.44
CA ALA A 152 13.90 -6.52 24.07
C ALA A 152 12.75 -7.32 23.44
N LYS A 153 12.24 -8.33 24.18
CA LYS A 153 11.10 -9.14 23.78
C LYS A 153 9.85 -8.28 23.60
N GLY A 154 9.61 -7.34 24.51
CA GLY A 154 8.50 -6.41 24.48
C GLY A 154 8.47 -5.58 23.19
N TYR A 155 9.59 -4.94 22.83
CA TYR A 155 9.69 -4.14 21.60
C TYR A 155 9.59 -5.00 20.35
N TYR A 156 10.31 -6.13 20.28
CA TYR A 156 10.27 -6.97 19.08
C TYR A 156 8.87 -7.52 18.79
N GLN A 157 8.07 -7.83 19.81
CA GLN A 157 6.67 -8.21 19.62
C GLN A 157 5.82 -7.09 18.99
N ARG A 158 6.06 -5.83 19.37
CA ARG A 158 5.34 -4.67 18.82
C ARG A 158 5.78 -4.38 17.40
N PHE A 159 7.08 -4.50 17.12
CA PHE A 159 7.60 -4.45 15.77
C PHE A 159 6.95 -5.51 14.86
N LYS A 160 6.94 -6.78 15.28
CA LYS A 160 6.33 -7.88 14.52
C LYS A 160 4.85 -7.63 14.22
N LYS A 161 4.13 -7.03 15.16
CA LYS A 161 2.71 -6.65 14.99
C LYS A 161 2.53 -5.67 13.83
N VAL A 162 3.37 -4.64 13.73
CA VAL A 162 3.29 -3.65 12.64
C VAL A 162 3.74 -4.26 11.31
N VAL A 163 4.79 -5.09 11.31
CA VAL A 163 5.22 -5.84 10.11
C VAL A 163 4.12 -6.76 9.60
N LYS A 164 3.43 -7.48 10.51
CA LYS A 164 2.28 -8.31 10.14
C LYS A 164 1.16 -7.46 9.53
N HIS A 165 0.90 -6.29 10.09
CA HIS A 165 -0.08 -5.37 9.51
C HIS A 165 0.33 -4.87 8.12
N ALA A 166 1.61 -4.61 7.88
CA ALA A 166 2.14 -4.25 6.55
C ALA A 166 1.94 -5.37 5.53
N HIS A 167 2.15 -6.62 5.93
CA HIS A 167 1.87 -7.81 5.13
C HIS A 167 0.38 -7.95 4.80
N GLU A 168 -0.50 -7.83 5.80
CA GLU A 168 -1.97 -7.85 5.61
C GLU A 168 -2.46 -6.73 4.67
N LYS A 169 -1.77 -5.59 4.64
CA LYS A 169 -2.04 -4.47 3.71
C LYS A 169 -1.37 -4.65 2.34
N GLY A 170 -0.61 -5.72 2.15
CA GLY A 170 0.04 -6.09 0.89
C GLY A 170 1.28 -5.26 0.55
N LEU A 171 1.91 -4.60 1.53
CA LEU A 171 3.17 -3.86 1.33
C LEU A 171 4.37 -4.80 1.17
N MET A 172 4.23 -6.06 1.60
CA MET A 172 5.19 -7.15 1.42
C MET A 172 4.43 -8.44 1.15
N SER A 173 5.03 -9.37 0.41
CA SER A 173 4.41 -10.67 0.07
C SER A 173 4.67 -11.74 1.13
N LYS A 174 5.80 -11.67 1.82
CA LYS A 174 6.23 -12.62 2.86
C LYS A 174 6.69 -11.86 4.10
N LEU A 175 6.49 -12.46 5.27
CA LEU A 175 7.01 -11.90 6.51
C LEU A 175 8.53 -12.17 6.59
N PRO A 176 9.34 -11.18 7.02
CA PRO A 176 10.78 -11.31 7.04
C PRO A 176 11.32 -12.20 8.17
N TYR A 177 10.45 -12.67 9.07
CA TYR A 177 10.82 -13.47 10.26
C TYR A 177 10.16 -14.85 10.31
N THR A 178 9.42 -15.24 9.28
CA THR A 178 8.88 -16.60 9.14
C THR A 178 9.62 -17.30 8.01
N GLY A 179 10.22 -18.46 8.30
CA GLY A 179 10.69 -19.38 7.28
C GLY A 179 9.52 -20.09 6.63
#